data_AF-A0A724WS05-F1
#
_entry.id   AF-A0A724WS05-F1
#
_cell.length_a   1.000
_cell.length_b   1.000
_cell.length_c   1.000
_cell.angle_alpha   90.00
_cell.angle_beta   90.00
_cell.angle_gamma   90.00
#
_symmetry.space_group_name_H-M   'P 1'
#
loop_
_entity.id
_entity.type
_entity.pdbx_description
1 polymer ?
#
loop_
_entity_poly.entity_id
_entity_poly.type
_entity_poly.pdbx_seq_one_letter_code
_entity_poly.pdbx_strand_id
1 'polypeptide(L)'
;MSREHVHERIQDYLDQNQPPEEFERLEAELREADAMDEFEEYRLLDARLRQLPAPKLSADFTSRVLAQLPDQVDTPSAALLHQPQPSRFGGKMKQYPLLAAAAVFLLLSVGSLGGYMAQEEHDLSYTNAPGIVAQNGEVVVPKGVTVDQDLYVEGGNVRIEGKVNGDVMTVDGKAYTASAGSVTGEIKEIDQLFERVWYGIKRLFQ
;
A
#
# COMPACT_ATOMS: atom_id res chain seq x y z
N MET A 1 -40.75 -28.34 -11.87
CA MET A 1 -40.78 -27.37 -10.74
C MET A 1 -42.20 -27.32 -10.16
N SER A 2 -42.37 -26.94 -8.88
CA SER A 2 -43.70 -26.65 -8.31
C SER A 2 -44.20 -25.31 -8.87
N ARG A 3 -45.51 -25.17 -9.13
CA ARG A 3 -46.11 -23.91 -9.63
C ARG A 3 -45.83 -22.71 -8.75
N GLU A 4 -45.72 -22.92 -7.45
CA GLU A 4 -45.42 -21.89 -6.46
C GLU A 4 -44.03 -21.26 -6.67
N HIS A 5 -43.05 -22.07 -7.05
CA HIS A 5 -41.68 -21.61 -7.30
C HIS A 5 -41.58 -20.74 -8.56
N VAL A 6 -42.40 -21.04 -9.56
CA VAL A 6 -42.46 -20.28 -10.82
C VAL A 6 -43.04 -18.89 -10.57
N HIS A 7 -44.07 -18.80 -9.72
CA HIS A 7 -44.69 -17.53 -9.36
C HIS A 7 -43.74 -16.63 -8.56
N GLU A 8 -43.03 -17.17 -7.58
CA GLU A 8 -42.00 -16.45 -6.81
C GLU A 8 -40.90 -15.91 -7.73
N ARG A 9 -40.44 -16.72 -8.68
CA ARG A 9 -39.43 -16.32 -9.66
C ARG A 9 -39.90 -15.17 -10.57
N ILE A 10 -41.16 -15.18 -11.00
CA ILE A 10 -41.75 -14.10 -11.78
C ILE A 10 -41.79 -12.79 -10.97
N GLN A 11 -42.18 -12.86 -9.69
CA GLN A 11 -42.24 -11.69 -8.82
C GLN A 11 -40.84 -11.08 -8.59
N ASP A 12 -39.86 -11.91 -8.26
CA ASP A 12 -38.46 -11.48 -8.07
C ASP A 12 -37.91 -10.72 -9.30
N TYR A 13 -38.25 -11.19 -10.49
CA TYR A 13 -37.86 -10.55 -11.75
C TYR A 13 -38.55 -9.19 -11.96
N LEU A 14 -39.86 -9.11 -11.71
CA LEU A 14 -40.64 -7.88 -11.89
C LEU A 14 -40.26 -6.79 -10.87
N ASP A 15 -39.88 -7.19 -9.66
CA ASP A 15 -39.41 -6.31 -8.59
C ASP A 15 -37.98 -5.77 -8.82
N GLN A 16 -37.36 -6.07 -9.97
CA GLN A 16 -36.02 -5.62 -10.38
C GLN A 16 -34.91 -6.05 -9.42
N ASN A 17 -35.10 -7.15 -8.69
CA ASN A 17 -34.13 -7.65 -7.73
C ASN A 17 -33.01 -8.48 -8.38
N GLN A 18 -33.00 -8.60 -9.71
CA GLN A 18 -32.04 -9.43 -10.44
C GLN A 18 -31.46 -8.71 -11.69
N PRO A 19 -30.16 -8.93 -11.99
CA PRO A 19 -29.52 -8.39 -13.17
C PRO A 19 -30.06 -9.04 -14.47
N PRO A 20 -30.02 -8.32 -15.61
CA PRO A 20 -30.54 -8.79 -16.90
C PRO A 20 -29.84 -10.05 -17.45
N GLU A 21 -28.69 -10.43 -16.88
CA GLU A 21 -27.94 -11.64 -17.22
C GLU A 21 -28.66 -12.95 -16.82
N GLU A 22 -29.74 -12.89 -16.02
CA GLU A 22 -30.53 -14.04 -15.59
C GLU A 22 -31.79 -14.32 -16.44
N PHE A 23 -32.13 -13.42 -17.38
CA PHE A 23 -33.39 -13.52 -18.14
C PHE A 23 -33.48 -14.77 -19.04
N GLU A 24 -32.40 -15.17 -19.70
CA GLU A 24 -32.41 -16.36 -20.57
C GLU A 24 -32.70 -17.65 -19.78
N ARG A 25 -32.26 -17.72 -18.52
CA ARG A 25 -32.54 -18.87 -17.64
C ARG A 25 -33.99 -18.84 -17.17
N LEU A 26 -34.48 -17.66 -16.79
CA LEU A 26 -35.90 -17.47 -16.44
C LEU A 26 -36.81 -17.89 -17.60
N GLU A 27 -36.49 -17.48 -18.83
CA GLU A 27 -37.28 -17.83 -20.00
C GLU A 27 -37.32 -19.34 -20.24
N ALA A 28 -36.20 -20.04 -20.04
CA ALA A 28 -36.13 -21.49 -20.14
C ALA A 28 -36.97 -22.19 -19.05
N GLU A 29 -36.90 -21.73 -17.81
CA GLU A 29 -37.69 -22.24 -16.67
C GLU A 29 -39.20 -22.02 -16.87
N LEU A 30 -39.59 -20.84 -17.37
CA LEU A 30 -40.99 -20.51 -17.68
C LEU A 30 -41.56 -21.34 -18.82
N ARG A 31 -40.74 -21.62 -19.85
CA ARG A 31 -41.14 -22.47 -20.98
C ARG A 31 -41.29 -23.93 -20.55
N GLU A 32 -40.43 -24.42 -19.66
CA GLU A 32 -40.56 -25.77 -19.08
C GLU A 32 -41.83 -25.89 -18.21
N ALA A 33 -42.20 -24.82 -17.52
CA ALA A 33 -43.36 -24.77 -16.64
C ALA A 33 -44.69 -24.36 -17.31
N ASP A 34 -44.69 -24.08 -18.62
CA ASP A 34 -45.86 -23.59 -19.37
C ASP A 34 -46.49 -22.32 -18.75
N ALA A 35 -45.64 -21.41 -18.27
CA ALA A 35 -46.03 -20.19 -17.55
C ALA A 35 -45.67 -18.89 -18.30
N MET A 36 -45.34 -18.99 -19.58
CA MET A 36 -44.93 -17.84 -20.40
C MET A 36 -46.08 -16.83 -20.60
N ASP A 37 -47.30 -17.33 -20.79
CA ASP A 37 -48.48 -16.47 -20.98
C ASP A 37 -48.80 -15.67 -19.72
N GLU A 38 -48.72 -16.31 -18.54
CA GLU A 38 -48.93 -15.65 -17.24
C GLU A 38 -47.88 -14.56 -16.99
N PHE A 39 -46.62 -14.80 -17.36
CA PHE A 39 -45.56 -13.82 -17.27
C PHE A 39 -45.81 -12.57 -18.12
N GLU A 40 -46.25 -12.74 -19.37
CA GLU A 40 -46.58 -11.63 -20.27
C GLU A 40 -47.78 -10.80 -19.77
N GLU A 41 -48.79 -11.45 -19.19
CA GLU A 41 -49.92 -10.77 -18.55
C GLU A 41 -49.46 -9.86 -17.41
N TYR A 42 -48.56 -10.35 -16.54
CA TYR A 42 -48.02 -9.54 -15.45
C TYR A 42 -47.13 -8.39 -15.95
N ARG A 43 -46.32 -8.61 -16.99
CA ARG A 43 -45.52 -7.52 -17.59
C ARG A 43 -46.41 -6.41 -18.15
N LEU A 44 -47.49 -6.78 -18.83
CA LEU A 44 -48.45 -5.81 -19.35
C LEU A 44 -49.11 -5.02 -18.21
N LEU A 45 -49.47 -5.71 -17.13
CA LEU A 45 -50.06 -5.09 -15.94
C LEU A 45 -49.09 -4.10 -15.29
N ASP A 46 -47.83 -4.49 -15.04
CA ASP A 46 -46.79 -3.60 -14.49
C ASP A 46 -46.58 -2.37 -15.37
N ALA A 47 -46.44 -2.57 -16.70
CA ALA A 47 -46.31 -1.46 -17.64
C ALA A 47 -47.52 -0.51 -17.58
N ARG A 48 -48.73 -1.05 -17.40
CA ARG A 48 -49.95 -0.24 -17.27
C ARG A 48 -50.00 0.52 -15.94
N LEU A 49 -49.57 -0.10 -14.84
CA LEU A 49 -49.48 0.54 -13.53
C LEU A 49 -48.47 1.70 -13.54
N ARG A 50 -47.33 1.53 -14.22
CA ARG A 50 -46.31 2.60 -14.38
C ARG A 50 -46.78 3.79 -15.21
N GLN A 51 -47.78 3.61 -16.07
CA GLN A 51 -48.41 4.69 -16.83
C GLN A 51 -49.46 5.47 -16.02
N LEU A 52 -49.83 5.00 -14.82
CA LEU A 52 -50.76 5.73 -13.98
C LEU A 52 -50.15 7.07 -13.55
N PRO A 53 -50.95 8.15 -13.51
CA PRO A 53 -50.46 9.45 -13.09
C PRO A 53 -49.97 9.36 -11.64
N ALA A 54 -48.79 9.92 -11.37
CA ALA A 54 -48.27 10.02 -10.02
C ALA A 54 -49.32 10.69 -9.11
N PRO A 55 -49.52 10.19 -7.88
CA PRO A 55 -50.47 10.79 -6.96
C PRO A 55 -50.07 12.25 -6.69
N LYS A 56 -51.03 13.17 -6.87
CA LYS A 56 -50.81 14.58 -6.55
C LYS A 56 -50.71 14.71 -5.03
N LEU A 57 -49.53 15.08 -4.56
CA LEU A 57 -49.29 15.33 -3.14
C LEU A 57 -49.91 16.68 -2.73
N SER A 58 -50.35 16.77 -1.48
CA SER A 58 -50.78 18.06 -0.89
C SER A 58 -49.62 19.05 -0.89
N ALA A 59 -49.88 20.35 -1.06
CA ALA A 59 -48.85 21.39 -1.00
C ALA A 59 -47.99 21.32 0.29
N ASP A 60 -48.59 20.92 1.41
CA ASP A 60 -47.94 20.83 2.73
C ASP A 60 -47.29 19.47 3.01
N PHE A 61 -47.20 18.58 2.02
CA PHE A 61 -46.62 17.24 2.21
C PHE A 61 -45.15 17.34 2.65
N THR A 62 -44.35 18.12 1.93
CA THR A 62 -42.93 18.30 2.22
C THR A 62 -42.71 18.85 3.62
N SER A 63 -43.49 19.88 4.01
CA SER A 63 -43.41 20.49 5.34
C SER A 63 -43.74 19.50 6.46
N ARG A 64 -44.77 18.66 6.28
CA ARG A 64 -45.15 17.63 7.26
C ARG A 64 -44.11 16.51 7.38
N VAL A 65 -43.54 16.08 6.26
CA VAL A 65 -42.48 15.05 6.25
C VAL A 65 -41.24 15.59 6.93
N LEU A 66 -40.78 16.79 6.56
CA LEU A 66 -39.61 17.43 7.18
C LEU A 66 -39.79 17.65 8.69
N ALA A 67 -41.00 18.00 9.14
CA ALA A 67 -41.30 18.16 10.57
C ALA A 67 -41.34 16.83 11.35
N GLN A 68 -41.50 15.71 10.66
CA GLN A 68 -41.47 14.36 11.26
C GLN A 68 -40.10 13.68 11.13
N LEU A 69 -39.15 14.29 10.42
CA LEU A 69 -37.79 13.81 10.41
C LEU A 69 -37.17 14.07 11.78
N PRO A 70 -36.52 13.06 12.41
CA PRO A 70 -35.81 13.28 13.65
C PRO A 70 -34.70 14.33 13.45
N ASP A 71 -34.65 15.32 14.33
CA ASP A 71 -33.79 16.50 14.17
C ASP A 71 -32.28 16.19 14.09
N GLN A 72 -31.85 14.99 14.49
CA GLN A 72 -30.45 14.57 14.39
C GLN A 72 -30.38 13.08 14.11
N VAL A 73 -29.93 12.73 12.91
CA VAL A 73 -29.32 11.43 12.67
C VAL A 73 -27.82 11.63 12.89
N ASP A 74 -27.41 11.68 14.16
CA ASP A 74 -25.98 11.68 14.57
C ASP A 74 -25.25 10.37 14.24
N THR A 75 -25.95 9.41 13.65
CA THR A 75 -25.42 8.12 13.24
C THR A 75 -25.90 7.81 11.82
N PRO A 76 -25.02 7.77 10.80
CA PRO A 76 -25.45 7.30 9.49
C PRO A 76 -25.88 5.84 9.64
N SER A 77 -27.18 5.60 9.65
CA SER A 77 -27.80 4.28 9.68
C SER A 77 -27.54 3.61 8.34
N ALA A 78 -26.43 2.89 8.31
CA ALA A 78 -25.98 1.98 7.27
C ALA A 78 -26.90 0.74 7.15
N ALA A 79 -28.21 0.92 6.99
CA ALA A 79 -29.15 -0.20 6.97
C ALA A 79 -30.00 -0.32 5.70
N LEU A 80 -30.06 0.69 4.81
CA LEU A 80 -30.95 0.64 3.64
C LEU A 80 -30.28 0.84 2.27
N LEU A 81 -28.96 1.00 2.22
CA LEU A 81 -28.23 1.01 0.96
C LEU A 81 -26.97 0.17 1.15
N HIS A 82 -26.72 -0.76 0.23
CA HIS A 82 -25.40 -1.34 -0.03
C HIS A 82 -24.44 -0.22 -0.47
N GLN A 83 -24.14 0.69 0.44
CA GLN A 83 -23.15 1.74 0.23
C GLN A 83 -21.87 1.26 0.95
N PRO A 84 -20.73 1.20 0.26
CA PRO A 84 -19.46 0.89 0.91
C PRO A 84 -19.27 1.91 2.02
N GLN A 85 -19.15 1.43 3.26
CA GLN A 85 -18.97 2.29 4.42
C GLN A 85 -17.84 3.28 4.14
N PRO A 86 -18.06 4.60 4.28
CA PRO A 86 -16.95 5.53 4.26
C PRO A 86 -16.09 5.17 5.45
N SER A 87 -14.86 4.72 5.21
CA SER A 87 -13.93 4.39 6.28
C SER A 87 -13.89 5.56 7.25
N ARG A 88 -13.89 5.28 8.56
CA ARG A 88 -13.89 6.32 9.61
C ARG A 88 -12.68 7.26 9.51
N PHE A 89 -11.69 6.90 8.69
CA PHE A 89 -10.55 7.72 8.32
C PHE A 89 -10.90 8.83 7.30
N GLY A 90 -11.82 8.58 6.36
CA GLY A 90 -12.22 9.54 5.32
C GLY A 90 -12.95 10.78 5.87
N GLY A 91 -13.78 10.61 6.90
CA GLY A 91 -14.56 11.71 7.48
C GLY A 91 -13.70 12.77 8.18
N LYS A 92 -12.65 12.34 8.90
CA LYS A 92 -11.76 13.26 9.63
C LYS A 92 -10.83 14.04 8.71
N MET A 93 -10.46 13.47 7.56
CA MET A 93 -9.64 14.17 6.54
C MET A 93 -10.40 15.33 5.87
N LYS A 94 -11.74 15.26 5.76
CA LYS A 94 -12.56 16.37 5.22
C LYS A 94 -12.70 17.55 6.18
N GLN A 95 -12.55 17.33 7.49
CA GLN A 95 -12.70 18.37 8.51
C GLN A 95 -11.50 19.32 8.58
N TYR A 96 -10.30 18.86 8.18
CA TYR A 96 -9.07 19.66 8.19
C TYR A 96 -8.26 19.43 6.90
N PRO A 97 -8.64 20.06 5.77
CA PRO A 97 -7.99 19.84 4.48
C PRO A 97 -6.49 20.16 4.49
N LEU A 98 -6.07 21.14 5.29
CA LEU A 98 -4.66 21.54 5.41
C LEU A 98 -3.81 20.48 6.14
N LEU A 99 -4.35 19.86 7.20
CA LEU A 99 -3.66 18.76 7.90
C LEU A 99 -3.60 17.49 7.05
N ALA A 100 -4.67 17.20 6.30
CA ALA A 100 -4.69 16.08 5.36
C ALA A 100 -3.63 16.25 4.26
N ALA A 101 -3.55 17.45 3.65
CA ALA A 101 -2.52 17.77 2.67
C ALA A 101 -1.11 17.68 3.27
N ALA A 102 -0.89 18.17 4.49
CA ALA A 102 0.40 18.08 5.18
C ALA A 102 0.80 16.61 5.46
N ALA A 103 -0.14 15.76 5.87
CA ALA A 103 0.12 14.35 6.10
C ALA A 103 0.52 13.60 4.82
N VAL A 104 -0.19 13.85 3.71
CA VAL A 104 0.16 13.29 2.39
C VAL A 104 1.51 13.83 1.92
N PHE A 105 1.77 15.13 2.08
CA PHE A 105 3.05 15.74 1.73
C PHE A 105 4.21 15.12 2.52
N LEU A 106 4.05 14.93 3.83
CA LEU A 106 5.07 14.29 4.67
C LEU A 106 5.28 12.82 4.29
N LEU A 107 4.21 12.07 4.01
CA LEU A 107 4.30 10.69 3.55
C LEU A 107 5.07 10.60 2.22
N LEU A 108 4.75 11.46 1.25
CA LEU A 108 5.47 11.53 -0.02
C LEU A 108 6.91 12.01 0.15
N SER A 109 7.16 12.95 1.08
CA SER A 109 8.51 13.46 1.37
C SER A 109 9.39 12.38 1.99
N VAL A 110 8.85 11.62 2.96
CA VAL A 110 9.56 10.50 3.58
C VAL A 110 9.75 9.37 2.57
N GLY A 111 8.76 9.09 1.72
CA GLY A 111 8.90 8.11 0.63
C GLY A 111 9.94 8.53 -0.41
N SER A 112 9.99 9.82 -0.76
CA SER A 112 10.95 10.38 -1.71
C SER A 112 12.38 10.37 -1.16
N LEU A 113 12.58 10.78 0.10
CA LEU A 113 13.90 10.78 0.74
C LEU A 113 14.34 9.35 1.08
N GLY A 114 13.42 8.49 1.48
CA GLY A 114 13.67 7.07 1.74
C GLY A 114 14.04 6.31 0.47
N GLY A 115 13.45 6.66 -0.68
CA GLY A 115 13.84 6.11 -1.98
C GLY A 115 15.28 6.47 -2.37
N TYR A 116 15.75 7.67 -2.02
CA TYR A 116 17.14 8.07 -2.23
C TYR A 116 18.12 7.31 -1.31
N MET A 117 17.71 7.03 -0.07
CA MET A 117 18.50 6.21 0.86
C MET A 117 18.48 4.72 0.51
N ALA A 118 17.44 4.24 -0.17
CA ALA A 118 17.38 2.87 -0.69
C ALA A 118 18.15 2.70 -2.01
N GLN A 119 18.60 3.81 -2.60
CA GLN A 119 19.51 3.82 -3.73
C GLN A 119 20.94 3.95 -3.20
N GLU A 120 21.35 2.98 -2.38
CA GLU A 120 22.76 2.70 -2.11
C GLU A 120 23.39 2.14 -3.40
N GLU A 121 23.69 3.03 -4.35
CA GLU A 121 24.97 2.87 -5.03
C GLU A 121 26.01 3.10 -3.95
N HIS A 122 26.46 2.02 -3.29
CA HIS A 122 27.60 2.07 -2.39
C HIS A 122 28.80 2.58 -3.20
N ASP A 123 29.01 3.90 -3.17
CA ASP A 123 30.21 4.54 -3.69
C ASP A 123 31.37 4.02 -2.83
N LEU A 124 32.08 3.02 -3.35
CA LEU A 124 33.26 2.43 -2.71
C LEU A 124 34.33 3.51 -2.58
N SER A 125 34.41 4.13 -1.41
CA SER A 125 35.43 5.13 -1.09
C SER A 125 36.58 4.44 -0.36
N TYR A 126 37.79 4.57 -0.90
CA TYR A 126 38.98 3.95 -0.33
C TYR A 126 40.19 4.88 -0.38
N THR A 127 41.11 4.69 0.56
CA THR A 127 42.39 5.41 0.56
C THR A 127 43.16 5.13 -0.73
N ASN A 128 43.43 6.16 -1.54
CA ASN A 128 44.27 6.07 -2.74
C ASN A 128 45.74 5.79 -2.36
N ALA A 129 46.10 4.52 -2.21
CA ALA A 129 47.47 4.08 -2.01
C ALA A 129 47.99 3.29 -3.23
N PRO A 130 49.29 3.36 -3.55
CA PRO A 130 49.84 2.71 -4.74
C PRO A 130 49.74 1.18 -4.65
N GLY A 131 49.18 0.56 -5.70
CA GLY A 131 49.11 -0.90 -5.84
C GLY A 131 47.86 -1.56 -5.24
N ILE A 132 46.90 -0.78 -4.74
CA ILE A 132 45.57 -1.26 -4.33
C ILE A 132 44.68 -1.46 -5.56
N VAL A 133 43.90 -2.55 -5.57
CA VAL A 133 42.99 -2.87 -6.68
C VAL A 133 41.57 -2.98 -6.14
N ALA A 134 40.65 -2.17 -6.65
CA ALA A 134 39.22 -2.27 -6.36
C ALA A 134 38.55 -3.20 -7.39
N GLN A 135 37.94 -4.29 -6.92
CA GLN A 135 37.17 -5.23 -7.76
C GLN A 135 35.88 -5.64 -7.06
N ASN A 136 34.76 -5.59 -7.78
CA ASN A 136 33.47 -6.15 -7.36
C ASN A 136 32.96 -5.74 -5.96
N GLY A 137 33.15 -4.49 -5.52
CA GLY A 137 32.74 -4.10 -4.16
C GLY A 137 33.79 -4.31 -3.07
N GLU A 138 35.01 -4.69 -3.45
CA GLU A 138 36.07 -5.07 -2.51
C GLU A 138 37.40 -4.40 -2.87
N VAL A 139 38.09 -3.91 -1.84
CA VAL A 139 39.42 -3.32 -1.92
C VAL A 139 40.44 -4.40 -1.61
N VAL A 140 41.27 -4.76 -2.60
CA VAL A 140 42.25 -5.83 -2.48
C VAL A 140 43.66 -5.27 -2.42
N VAL A 141 44.41 -5.67 -1.39
CA VAL A 141 45.86 -5.45 -1.28
C VAL A 141 46.58 -6.73 -1.77
N PRO A 142 47.10 -6.77 -3.00
CA PRO A 142 47.65 -7.98 -3.59
C PRO A 142 48.99 -8.39 -2.96
N LYS A 143 49.35 -9.66 -3.12
CA LYS A 143 50.62 -10.22 -2.64
C LYS A 143 51.82 -9.45 -3.23
N GLY A 144 52.80 -9.12 -2.38
CA GLY A 144 54.01 -8.41 -2.78
C GLY A 144 53.90 -6.88 -2.77
N VAL A 145 52.71 -6.32 -2.51
CA VAL A 145 52.51 -4.89 -2.27
C VAL A 145 52.57 -4.60 -0.78
N THR A 146 53.30 -3.54 -0.41
CA THR A 146 53.35 -3.02 0.96
C THR A 146 52.74 -1.63 0.97
N VAL A 147 51.73 -1.42 1.82
CA VAL A 147 51.08 -0.13 2.04
C VAL A 147 51.59 0.43 3.36
N ASP A 148 52.36 1.52 3.31
CA ASP A 148 53.01 2.14 4.48
C ASP A 148 52.16 3.22 5.17
N GLN A 149 50.83 3.11 5.07
CA GLN A 149 49.88 4.09 5.58
C GLN A 149 48.58 3.41 6.01
N ASP A 150 47.75 4.15 6.75
CA ASP A 150 46.44 3.67 7.19
C ASP A 150 45.50 3.46 5.99
N LEU A 151 44.77 2.35 6.03
CA LEU A 151 43.84 1.93 5.00
C LEU A 151 42.40 2.15 5.50
N TYR A 152 41.72 3.12 4.89
CA TYR A 152 40.33 3.43 5.16
C TYR A 152 39.47 2.98 3.98
N VAL A 153 38.41 2.22 4.26
CA VAL A 153 37.46 1.74 3.25
C VAL A 153 36.05 1.93 3.77
N GLU A 154 35.19 2.52 2.95
CA GLU A 154 33.79 2.81 3.26
C GLU A 154 32.88 2.15 2.22
N GLY A 155 31.84 1.46 2.69
CA GLY A 155 30.84 0.80 1.85
C GLY A 155 31.34 -0.43 1.07
N GLY A 156 32.47 -1.03 1.50
CA GLY A 156 33.11 -2.13 0.79
C GLY A 156 33.95 -3.04 1.69
N ASN A 157 34.17 -4.27 1.24
CA ASN A 157 35.01 -5.24 1.96
C ASN A 157 36.49 -4.99 1.67
N VAL A 158 37.37 -5.39 2.59
CA VAL A 158 38.83 -5.29 2.43
C VAL A 158 39.44 -6.68 2.44
N ARG A 159 40.24 -7.02 1.43
CA ARG A 159 41.03 -8.26 1.40
C ARG A 159 42.52 -7.98 1.36
N ILE A 160 43.21 -8.45 2.39
CA ILE A 160 44.62 -8.21 2.60
C ILE A 160 45.39 -9.50 2.30
N GLU A 161 46.06 -9.52 1.15
CA GLU A 161 46.95 -10.60 0.72
C GLU A 161 48.44 -10.19 0.78
N GLY A 162 48.72 -8.88 0.77
CA GLY A 162 50.03 -8.27 0.95
C GLY A 162 50.30 -7.77 2.37
N LYS A 163 51.05 -6.67 2.50
CA LYS A 163 51.43 -6.11 3.81
C LYS A 163 50.87 -4.70 3.99
N VAL A 164 50.29 -4.43 5.16
CA VAL A 164 49.85 -3.07 5.57
C VAL A 164 50.62 -2.68 6.84
N ASN A 165 51.43 -1.64 6.75
CA ASN A 165 52.17 -1.04 7.87
C ASN A 165 51.40 0.18 8.41
N GLY A 166 50.16 -0.05 8.85
CA GLY A 166 49.25 0.97 9.38
C GLY A 166 47.97 0.31 9.93
N ASP A 167 47.04 1.14 10.40
CA ASP A 167 45.73 0.69 10.86
C ASP A 167 44.79 0.45 9.67
N VAL A 168 43.93 -0.55 9.77
CA VAL A 168 42.90 -0.85 8.76
C VAL A 168 41.55 -0.56 9.37
N MET A 169 40.82 0.39 8.79
CA MET A 169 39.49 0.76 9.25
C MET A 169 38.48 0.61 8.11
N THR A 170 37.46 -0.22 8.34
CA THR A 170 36.37 -0.43 7.39
C THR A 170 35.06 0.06 8.01
N VAL A 171 34.32 0.88 7.26
CA VAL A 171 32.97 1.35 7.63
C VAL A 171 31.97 0.68 6.69
N ASP A 172 30.98 0.01 7.28
CA ASP A 172 29.95 -0.73 6.55
C ASP A 172 30.53 -1.78 5.60
N GLY A 173 31.45 -2.59 6.13
CA GLY A 173 32.17 -3.62 5.38
C GLY A 173 33.05 -4.48 6.29
N LYS A 174 33.55 -5.61 5.77
CA LYS A 174 34.34 -6.59 6.52
C LYS A 174 35.79 -6.61 6.08
N ALA A 175 36.72 -6.83 7.02
CA ALA A 175 38.15 -6.94 6.75
C ALA A 175 38.61 -8.40 6.82
N TYR A 176 39.17 -8.90 5.72
CA TYR A 176 39.67 -10.25 5.57
C TYR A 176 41.19 -10.24 5.40
N THR A 177 41.89 -10.94 6.29
CA THR A 177 43.33 -11.19 6.13
C THR A 177 43.56 -12.60 5.61
N ALA A 178 44.12 -12.73 4.40
CA ALA A 178 44.50 -14.03 3.85
C ALA A 178 45.74 -14.59 4.58
N SER A 179 46.00 -15.90 4.49
CA SER A 179 47.15 -16.53 5.20
C SER A 179 48.54 -15.97 4.84
N ALA A 180 48.67 -15.22 3.75
CA ALA A 180 49.91 -14.55 3.34
C ALA A 180 49.92 -13.04 3.66
N GLY A 181 48.81 -12.49 4.15
CA GLY A 181 48.64 -11.09 4.49
C GLY A 181 49.12 -10.76 5.90
N SER A 182 49.61 -9.55 6.12
CA SER A 182 50.05 -9.07 7.43
C SER A 182 49.70 -7.60 7.64
N VAL A 183 49.03 -7.32 8.76
CA VAL A 183 48.72 -5.96 9.24
C VAL A 183 49.54 -5.69 10.47
N THR A 184 50.20 -4.53 10.51
CA THR A 184 51.08 -4.14 11.61
C THR A 184 50.34 -3.33 12.68
N GLY A 185 49.26 -2.64 12.28
CA GLY A 185 48.35 -1.91 13.15
C GLY A 185 47.10 -2.71 13.56
N GLU A 186 46.08 -1.99 14.01
CA GLU A 186 44.80 -2.56 14.46
C GLU A 186 43.79 -2.65 13.31
N ILE A 187 43.00 -3.72 13.28
CA ILE A 187 41.88 -3.87 12.34
C ILE A 187 40.60 -3.45 13.07
N LYS A 188 39.95 -2.40 12.57
CA LYS A 188 38.68 -1.86 13.11
C LYS A 188 37.58 -2.01 12.07
N GLU A 189 36.53 -2.74 12.44
CA GLU A 189 35.31 -2.89 11.66
C GLU A 189 34.21 -2.08 12.34
N ILE A 190 33.66 -1.10 11.63
CA ILE A 190 32.60 -0.23 12.13
C ILE A 190 31.33 -0.54 11.33
N ASP A 191 30.42 -1.28 11.97
CA ASP A 191 29.09 -1.54 11.41
C ASP A 191 28.19 -0.29 11.53
N GLN A 192 27.22 -0.14 10.61
CA GLN A 192 26.16 0.90 10.69
C GLN A 192 25.43 0.92 12.05
N LEU A 193 25.38 -0.22 12.74
CA LEU A 193 24.78 -0.33 14.07
C LEU A 193 25.53 0.52 15.11
N PHE A 194 26.86 0.59 15.03
CA PHE A 194 27.67 1.38 15.94
C PHE A 194 27.48 2.88 15.71
N GLU A 195 27.30 3.31 14.47
CA GLU A 195 26.94 4.69 14.13
C GLU A 195 25.57 5.06 14.69
N ARG A 196 24.58 4.16 14.62
CA ARG A 196 23.25 4.37 15.22
C ARG A 196 23.30 4.47 16.74
N VAL A 197 24.12 3.65 17.39
CA VAL A 197 24.35 3.71 18.85
C VAL A 197 25.04 5.02 19.24
N TRP A 198 26.08 5.43 18.50
CA TRP A 198 26.81 6.67 18.73
C TRP A 198 25.95 7.91 18.51
N TYR A 199 25.10 7.92 17.47
CA TYR A 199 24.14 8.97 17.20
C TYR A 199 23.10 9.08 18.33
N GLY A 200 22.62 7.93 18.82
CA GLY A 200 21.74 7.86 19.99
C GLY A 200 22.38 8.46 21.25
N ILE A 201 23.66 8.17 21.49
CA ILE A 201 24.42 8.71 22.62
C ILE A 201 24.60 10.22 22.50
N LYS A 202 25.01 10.74 21.33
CA LYS A 202 25.18 12.19 21.12
C LYS A 202 23.88 12.97 21.34
N ARG A 203 22.74 12.40 20.94
CA ARG A 203 21.41 13.01 21.15
C ARG A 203 20.98 13.06 22.62
N LEU A 204 21.57 12.24 23.49
CA LEU A 204 21.30 12.27 24.94
C LEU A 204 22.15 13.32 25.68
N PHE A 205 23.24 13.80 25.07
CA PHE A 205 24.16 14.78 25.66
C PHE A 205 24.04 16.19 25.03
N GLN A 206 22.99 16.42 24.25
CA GLN A 206 22.67 17.70 23.61
C GLN A 206 21.25 18.12 23.97
#